data_AF-A0AAD0YNJ1-F1
#
_entry.id   AF-A0AAD0YNJ1-F1
#
_cell.length_a   1.000
_cell.length_b   1.000
_cell.length_c   1.000
_cell.angle_alpha   90.00
_cell.angle_beta   90.00
_cell.angle_gamma   90.00
#
_symmetry.space_group_name_H-M   'P 1'
#
loop_
_entity.id
_entity.type
_entity.pdbx_description
1 polymer ?
#
loop_
_entity_poly.entity_id
_entity_poly.type
_entity_poly.pdbx_seq_one_letter_code
_entity_poly.pdbx_strand_id
1 'polypeptide(L)'
;MSHDACASGGAIIGRYEREEVKPSIEMATQLAEALEVSLDYLVGSTDILLDKNIVVKILDIQKLKENDRQHVFALLDAFLKQTKLQSIL
;
A
#
# COMPACT_ATOMS: atom_id res chain seq x y z
N MET A 1 -24.75 17.52 31.21
CA MET A 1 -23.53 16.72 31.37
C MET A 1 -23.18 16.15 30.02
N SER A 2 -22.43 16.92 29.24
CA SER A 2 -22.26 16.66 27.81
C SER A 2 -20.96 17.32 27.38
N HIS A 3 -19.83 16.73 27.74
CA HIS A 3 -18.49 17.06 27.26
C HIS A 3 -17.52 16.02 27.84
N ASP A 4 -17.41 14.83 27.23
CA ASP A 4 -16.29 13.90 27.52
C ASP A 4 -16.15 12.74 26.51
N ALA A 5 -16.57 12.92 25.26
CA ALA A 5 -16.42 11.88 24.22
C ALA A 5 -15.23 12.09 23.28
N CYS A 6 -14.48 13.21 23.39
CA CYS A 6 -13.47 13.60 22.38
C CYS A 6 -12.01 13.30 22.78
N ALA A 7 -11.75 12.82 24.00
CA ALA A 7 -10.39 12.53 24.47
C ALA A 7 -9.89 11.11 24.14
N SER A 8 -10.77 10.19 23.71
CA SER A 8 -10.42 8.78 23.52
C SER A 8 -9.68 8.50 22.21
N GLY A 9 -10.07 9.15 21.10
CA GLY A 9 -9.46 8.90 19.78
C GLY A 9 -8.01 9.36 19.68
N GLY A 10 -7.74 10.63 20.00
CA GLY A 10 -6.38 11.20 19.91
C GLY A 10 -5.41 10.57 20.91
N ALA A 11 -5.88 10.22 22.12
CA ALA A 11 -5.03 9.55 23.11
C ALA A 11 -4.63 8.13 22.67
N ILE A 12 -5.51 7.41 21.96
CA ILE A 12 -5.23 6.07 21.45
C ILE A 12 -4.26 6.13 20.25
N ILE A 13 -4.44 7.08 19.33
CA ILE A 13 -3.50 7.27 18.21
C ILE A 13 -2.09 7.57 18.73
N GLY A 14 -1.96 8.46 19.72
CA GLY A 14 -0.66 8.76 20.31
C GLY A 14 -0.02 7.54 20.99
N ARG A 15 -0.82 6.60 21.53
CA ARG A 15 -0.28 5.32 22.06
C ARG A 15 0.21 4.40 20.95
N TYR A 16 -0.40 4.44 19.75
CA TYR A 16 0.07 3.70 18.58
C TYR A 16 1.40 4.24 18.08
N GLU A 17 1.53 5.56 17.97
CA GLU A 17 2.76 6.23 17.53
C GLU A 17 3.95 5.98 18.47
N ARG A 18 3.68 5.78 19.78
CA ARG A 18 4.70 5.47 20.80
C ARG A 18 4.89 3.97 21.06
N GLU A 19 4.29 3.10 20.25
CA GLU A 19 4.34 1.64 20.38
C GLU A 19 3.83 1.10 21.74
N GLU A 20 3.13 1.91 22.53
CA GLU A 20 2.59 1.53 23.84
C GLU A 20 1.44 0.53 23.71
N VAL A 21 0.69 0.62 22.60
CA VAL A 21 -0.40 -0.27 22.24
C VAL A 21 -0.31 -0.55 20.74
N LYS A 22 -0.52 -1.79 20.32
CA LYS A 22 -0.65 -2.12 18.89
C LYS A 22 -2.13 -2.01 18.46
N PRO A 23 -2.43 -1.41 17.30
CA PRO A 23 -3.78 -1.42 16.77
C PRO A 23 -4.25 -2.87 16.51
N SER A 24 -5.56 -3.11 16.60
CA SER A 24 -6.14 -4.34 16.06
C SER A 24 -5.98 -4.38 14.54
N ILE A 25 -6.11 -5.55 13.93
CA ILE A 25 -6.05 -5.70 12.46
C ILE A 25 -7.11 -4.82 11.78
N GLU A 26 -8.32 -4.75 12.36
CA GLU A 26 -9.41 -3.93 11.84
C GLU A 26 -9.05 -2.43 11.89
N MET A 27 -8.53 -1.94 13.02
CA MET A 27 -8.10 -0.54 13.16
C MET A 27 -6.93 -0.21 12.22
N ALA A 28 -5.93 -1.09 12.13
CA ALA A 28 -4.81 -0.90 11.20
C ALA A 28 -5.28 -0.85 9.74
N THR A 29 -6.28 -1.66 9.38
CA THR A 29 -6.89 -1.64 8.04
C THR A 29 -7.61 -0.31 7.78
N GLN A 30 -8.44 0.14 8.73
CA GLN A 30 -9.13 1.44 8.62
C GLN A 30 -8.15 2.63 8.53
N LEU A 31 -7.04 2.58 9.28
CA LEU A 31 -5.99 3.59 9.21
C LEU A 31 -5.28 3.58 7.85
N ALA A 32 -4.95 2.40 7.32
CA ALA A 32 -4.31 2.27 6.00
C ALA A 32 -5.22 2.83 4.89
N GLU A 33 -6.52 2.51 4.93
CA GLU A 33 -7.52 3.04 4.00
C GLU A 33 -7.64 4.56 4.11
N ALA A 34 -7.76 5.10 5.33
CA ALA A 34 -7.90 6.54 5.57
C ALA A 34 -6.64 7.33 5.16
N LEU A 35 -5.45 6.75 5.33
CA LEU A 35 -4.18 7.33 4.92
C LEU A 35 -3.84 7.04 3.46
N GLU A 36 -4.69 6.28 2.76
CA GLU A 36 -4.50 5.96 1.36
C GLU A 36 -3.21 5.17 1.05
N VAL A 37 -2.72 4.40 2.02
CA VAL A 37 -1.51 3.58 1.94
C VAL A 37 -1.82 2.10 2.05
N SER A 38 -0.84 1.24 1.76
CA SER A 38 -0.97 -0.19 2.00
C SER A 38 -0.67 -0.56 3.46
N LEU A 39 -1.24 -1.65 3.94
CA LEU A 39 -1.10 -2.09 5.34
C LEU A 39 0.35 -2.41 5.71
N ASP A 40 1.10 -3.02 4.78
CA ASP A 40 2.53 -3.32 4.92
C ASP A 40 3.39 -2.05 5.03
N TYR A 41 3.04 -0.99 4.30
CA TYR A 41 3.67 0.33 4.44
C TYR A 41 3.33 0.95 5.80
N LEU A 42 2.06 0.91 6.21
CA LEU A 42 1.60 1.44 7.50
C LEU A 42 2.34 0.82 8.69
N VAL A 43 2.58 -0.49 8.66
CA VAL A 43 3.27 -1.21 9.75
C VAL A 43 4.79 -1.25 9.59
N GLY A 44 5.36 -0.54 8.60
CA GLY A 44 6.81 -0.46 8.39
C GLY A 44 7.44 -1.76 7.89
N SER A 45 6.67 -2.66 7.27
CA SER A 45 7.22 -3.87 6.61
C SER A 45 7.84 -3.57 5.25
N THR A 46 7.56 -2.39 4.68
CA THR A 46 8.16 -1.88 3.45
C THR A 46 8.24 -0.36 3.51
N ASP A 47 9.32 0.22 2.98
CA ASP A 47 9.44 1.67 2.77
C ASP A 47 8.84 2.13 1.44
N ILE A 48 8.28 1.19 0.66
CA ILE A 48 7.72 1.46 -0.67
C ILE A 48 6.26 1.85 -0.53
N LEU A 49 5.96 3.13 -0.76
CA LEU A 49 4.60 3.59 -0.96
C LEU A 49 4.14 3.21 -2.38
N LEU A 50 3.09 2.39 -2.46
CA LEU A 50 2.54 1.96 -3.75
C LEU A 50 1.74 3.09 -4.41
N ASP A 51 2.10 3.47 -5.63
CA ASP A 51 1.31 4.39 -6.43
C ASP A 51 -0.01 3.73 -6.83
N LYS A 52 -1.13 4.33 -6.39
CA LYS A 52 -2.49 3.84 -6.66
C LYS A 52 -2.78 3.66 -8.16
N ASN A 53 -2.27 4.53 -9.02
CA ASN A 53 -2.48 4.42 -10.47
C ASN A 53 -1.77 3.20 -11.04
N ILE A 54 -0.59 2.86 -10.50
CA ILE A 54 0.14 1.64 -10.89
C ILE A 54 -0.63 0.41 -10.41
N VAL A 55 -1.09 0.41 -9.15
CA VAL A 55 -1.89 -0.70 -8.59
C VAL A 55 -3.14 -0.96 -9.43
N VAL A 56 -3.89 0.09 -9.79
CA VAL A 56 -5.09 -0.04 -10.65
C VAL A 56 -4.74 -0.68 -11.99
N LYS A 57 -3.65 -0.26 -12.65
CA LYS A 57 -3.21 -0.88 -13.91
C LYS A 57 -2.89 -2.36 -13.74
N ILE A 58 -2.19 -2.74 -12.66
CA ILE A 58 -1.87 -4.14 -12.36
C ILE A 58 -3.16 -4.96 -12.15
N LEU A 59 -4.13 -4.42 -11.43
CA LEU A 59 -5.44 -5.08 -11.24
C LEU A 59 -6.19 -5.26 -12.55
N ASP A 60 -6.13 -4.28 -13.46
CA ASP A 60 -6.76 -4.39 -14.78
C ASP A 60 -6.06 -5.41 -15.68
N ILE A 61 -4.72 -5.50 -15.62
CA ILE A 61 -3.94 -6.53 -16.31
C ILE A 61 -4.36 -7.94 -15.85
N GLN A 62 -4.64 -8.14 -14.55
CA GLN A 62 -5.10 -9.42 -14.03
C GLN A 62 -6.45 -9.86 -14.59
N LYS A 63 -7.32 -8.91 -14.94
CA LYS A 63 -8.66 -9.17 -15.51
C LYS A 63 -8.63 -9.51 -17.01
N LEU A 64 -7.49 -9.33 -17.68
CA LEU A 64 -7.34 -9.67 -19.09
C LEU A 64 -7.44 -11.18 -19.34
N LYS A 65 -7.75 -11.55 -20.59
CA LYS A 65 -7.63 -12.94 -21.05
C LYS A 65 -6.17 -13.37 -20.98
N GLU A 66 -5.94 -14.67 -20.76
CA GLU A 66 -4.59 -15.24 -20.60
C GLU A 66 -3.62 -14.78 -21.69
N ASN A 67 -3.99 -14.91 -22.97
CA ASN A 67 -3.13 -14.51 -24.08
C ASN A 67 -2.78 -13.02 -24.06
N ASP A 68 -3.75 -12.14 -23.80
CA ASP A 68 -3.52 -10.70 -23.75
C ASP A 68 -2.63 -10.32 -22.55
N ARG A 69 -2.87 -10.95 -21.40
CA ARG A 69 -2.05 -10.78 -20.20
C ARG A 69 -0.60 -11.22 -20.44
N GLN A 70 -0.38 -12.36 -21.11
CA GLN A 70 0.96 -12.83 -21.46
C GLN A 70 1.72 -11.83 -22.36
N HIS A 71 1.05 -11.25 -23.36
CA HIS A 71 1.66 -10.23 -24.21
C HIS A 71 2.06 -8.98 -23.42
N VAL A 72 1.19 -8.52 -22.50
CA VAL A 72 1.51 -7.36 -21.65
C VAL A 72 2.72 -7.65 -20.75
N PHE A 73 2.78 -8.83 -20.12
CA PHE A 73 3.93 -9.18 -19.29
C PHE A 73 5.23 -9.30 -20.10
N ALA A 74 5.17 -9.91 -21.30
CA ALA A 74 6.34 -9.98 -22.17
C ALA A 74 6.89 -8.59 -22.54
N LEU A 75 6.00 -7.63 -22.80
CA LEU A 75 6.36 -6.24 -23.06
C LEU A 75 7.04 -5.60 -21.83
N LEU A 76 6.41 -5.70 -20.64
CA LEU A 76 6.95 -5.16 -19.40
C LEU A 76 8.34 -5.75 -19.08
N ASP A 77 8.49 -7.06 -19.22
CA ASP A 77 9.77 -7.75 -19.00
C ASP A 77 10.85 -7.26 -19.95
N ALA A 78 10.52 -7.06 -21.23
CA ALA A 78 11.46 -6.54 -22.22
C ALA A 78 11.95 -5.13 -21.84
N PHE A 79 11.03 -4.22 -21.49
CA PHE A 79 11.38 -2.85 -21.08
C PHE A 79 12.22 -2.81 -19.80
N LEU A 80 11.86 -3.61 -18.79
CA LEU A 80 12.60 -3.67 -17.53
C LEU A 80 14.01 -4.25 -17.71
N LYS A 81 14.15 -5.30 -18.53
CA LYS A 81 15.46 -5.87 -18.88
C LYS A 81 16.34 -4.87 -19.61
N GLN A 82 15.79 -4.17 -20.61
CA GLN A 82 16.52 -3.14 -21.35
C GLN A 82 17.06 -2.04 -20.41
N THR A 83 16.21 -1.54 -19.51
CA THR A 83 16.57 -0.48 -18.57
C THR A 83 17.68 -0.92 -17.62
N LYS A 84 17.60 -2.15 -17.09
CA LYS A 84 18.65 -2.72 -16.23
C LYS A 84 19.99 -2.85 -16.96
N LEU A 85 19.98 -3.30 -18.22
CA LEU A 85 21.20 -3.40 -19.02
C LEU A 85 21.82 -2.02 -19.29
N GLN A 86 21.01 -1.00 -19.57
CA GLN A 86 21.48 0.38 -19.74
C GLN A 86 22.04 0.99 -18.45
N SER A 87 21.58 0.56 -17.27
CA SER A 87 22.10 1.07 -16.00
C SER A 87 23.46 0.47 -15.58
N ILE A 88 23.91 -0.59 -16.26
CA ILE A 88 25.16 -1.31 -15.98
C ILE A 88 26.28 -0.93 -16.97
N LEU A 89 25.93 -0.42 -18.15
CA LEU A 89 26.82 0.11 -19.18
C LEU A 89 27.12 1.59 -18.93
#